data_AF-A0A329MLU4-F1
#
_entry.id   AF-A0A329MLU4-F1
#
_cell.length_a   1.000
_cell.length_b   1.000
_cell.length_c   1.000
_cell.angle_alpha   90.00
_cell.angle_beta   90.00
_cell.angle_gamma   90.00
#
_symmetry.space_group_name_H-M   'P 1'
#
loop_
_entity.id
_entity.type
_entity.pdbx_description
1 polymer ?
#
loop_
_entity_poly.entity_id
_entity_poly.type
_entity_poly.pdbx_seq_one_letter_code
_entity_poly.pdbx_strand_id
1 'polypeptide(L)' 'MVKEIKFRGILSQSDAIAYVRANFGEAFVFVNENGNASLEKEVKKAFRKLHGGKVAWDRDGFFWGWT' A
#
# COMPACT_ATOMS: atom_id res chain seq x y z
N MET A 1 4.36 -0.01 -7.28
CA MET A 1 4.44 0.49 -5.88
C MET A 1 5.87 0.69 -5.37
N VAL A 2 6.73 -0.32 -5.17
CA VAL A 2 8.09 -0.09 -4.59
C VAL A 2 8.94 0.88 -5.41
N LYS A 3 9.00 0.68 -6.73
CA LYS A 3 9.71 1.59 -7.65
C LYS A 3 9.19 3.03 -7.56
N GLU A 4 7.87 3.18 -7.47
CA GLU A 4 7.18 4.47 -7.36
C GLU A 4 7.58 5.20 -6.08
N ILE A 5 7.51 4.51 -4.92
CA ILE A 5 7.90 5.08 -3.62
C ILE A 5 9.38 5.44 -3.61
N LYS A 6 10.24 4.59 -4.19
CA LYS A 6 11.67 4.88 -4.30
C LYS A 6 11.94 6.14 -5.14
N PHE A 7 11.13 6.39 -6.18
CA PHE A 7 11.30 7.53 -7.07
C PHE A 7 10.69 8.82 -6.50
N ARG A 8 9.47 8.74 -5.95
CA ARG A 8 8.70 9.91 -5.47
C ARG A 8 8.84 10.19 -3.98
N GLY A 9 9.46 9.28 -3.23
CA GLY A 9 9.59 9.35 -1.77
C GLY A 9 8.40 8.76 -1.02
N ILE A 10 7.16 8.98 -1.50
CA ILE A 10 5.93 8.50 -0.85
C ILE A 10 4.89 7.93 -1.83
N LEU A 11 3.97 7.11 -1.31
CA LEU A 11 2.75 6.65 -1.99
C LEU A 11 1.59 6.62 -0.99
N SER A 12 0.52 7.35 -1.30
CA SER A 12 -0.69 7.40 -0.45
C SER A 12 -1.42 6.05 -0.42
N GLN A 13 -2.20 5.81 0.65
CA GLN A 13 -3.04 4.61 0.72
C GLN A 13 -4.10 4.53 -0.37
N SER A 14 -4.71 5.66 -0.74
CA SER A 14 -5.67 5.72 -1.84
C SER A 14 -5.04 5.28 -3.16
N ASP A 15 -3.85 5.77 -3.49
CA ASP A 15 -3.16 5.43 -4.74
C ASP A 15 -2.75 3.95 -4.77
N ALA A 16 -2.27 3.44 -3.63
CA ALA A 16 -1.95 2.03 -3.47
C ALA A 16 -3.17 1.12 -3.68
N ILE A 17 -4.32 1.49 -3.10
CA ILE A 17 -5.58 0.77 -3.26
C ILE A 17 -6.04 0.80 -4.71
N ALA A 18 -6.05 1.99 -5.33
CA ALA A 18 -6.44 2.14 -6.72
C ALA A 18 -5.56 1.28 -7.65
N TYR A 19 -4.24 1.29 -7.43
CA TYR A 19 -3.31 0.46 -8.17
C TYR A 19 -3.59 -1.03 -7.99
N VAL A 20 -3.79 -1.50 -6.76
CA VAL A 20 -4.01 -2.93 -6.48
C VAL A 20 -5.34 -3.39 -7.08
N ARG A 21 -6.40 -2.60 -6.90
CA ARG A 21 -7.73 -2.86 -7.49
C ARG A 21 -7.66 -2.95 -9.01
N ALA A 22 -6.98 -2.01 -9.67
CA ALA A 22 -6.89 -1.96 -11.12
C ALA A 22 -6.06 -3.10 -11.73
N ASN A 23 -5.04 -3.59 -11.02
CA ASN A 23 -4.09 -4.57 -11.57
C ASN A 23 -4.35 -6.02 -11.09
N PHE A 24 -4.99 -6.20 -9.94
CA PHE A 24 -5.19 -7.52 -9.32
C PHE A 24 -6.65 -7.81 -8.94
N GLY A 25 -7.54 -6.81 -8.99
CA GLY A 25 -8.97 -6.95 -8.72
C GLY A 25 -9.39 -6.60 -7.29
N GLU A 26 -10.70 -6.52 -7.08
CA GLU A 26 -11.32 -6.12 -5.80
C GLU A 26 -11.06 -7.12 -4.66
N ALA A 27 -10.76 -8.39 -4.96
CA ALA A 27 -10.52 -9.41 -3.93
C ALA A 27 -9.30 -9.12 -3.03
N PHE A 28 -8.45 -8.16 -3.41
CA PHE A 28 -7.27 -7.74 -2.67
C PHE A 28 -7.48 -6.42 -1.89
N VAL A 29 -8.71 -5.91 -1.87
CA VAL A 29 -9.12 -4.71 -1.16
C VAL A 29 -10.35 -5.04 -0.32
N PHE A 30 -10.37 -4.59 0.93
CA PHE A 30 -11.52 -4.72 1.81
C PHE A 30 -11.88 -3.38 2.43
N VAL A 31 -13.11 -3.26 2.92
CA VAL A 31 -13.55 -2.11 3.73
C VAL A 31 -13.44 -2.51 5.19
N ASN A 32 -12.69 -1.76 5.99
CA ASN A 32 -12.55 -2.04 7.41
C ASN A 32 -13.78 -1.59 8.21
N GLU A 33 -13.80 -1.88 9.51
CA GLU A 33 -14.90 -1.52 10.43
C GLU A 33 -15.24 -0.03 10.45
N ASN A 34 -14.27 0.83 10.09
CA ASN A 34 -14.44 2.27 10.03
C ASN A 34 -14.92 2.77 8.66
N GLY A 35 -15.28 1.87 7.73
CA GLY A 35 -15.69 2.23 6.37
C GLY A 35 -14.55 2.60 5.43
N ASN A 36 -13.29 2.41 5.84
CA ASN A 36 -12.13 2.77 5.03
C ASN A 36 -11.63 1.58 4.19
N ALA A 37 -11.42 1.81 2.90
CA ALA A 37 -10.77 0.83 2.03
C ALA A 37 -9.33 0.58 2.48
N SER A 38 -8.93 -0.68 2.48
CA SER A 38 -7.58 -1.13 2.88
C SER A 38 -7.14 -2.33 2.05
N LEU A 39 -5.83 -2.54 2.02
CA LEU A 39 -5.23 -3.66 1.31
C LEU A 39 -5.30 -4.94 2.13
N GLU A 40 -5.59 -6.05 1.46
CA GLU A 40 -5.57 -7.38 2.06
C GLU A 40 -4.23 -7.73 2.72
N LYS A 41 -4.28 -8.62 3.70
CA LYS A 41 -3.10 -9.02 4.48
C LYS A 41 -2.00 -9.61 3.57
N GLU A 42 -2.39 -10.38 2.56
CA GLU A 42 -1.44 -11.02 1.64
C GLU A 42 -0.70 -10.00 0.77
N VAL A 43 -1.39 -8.94 0.32
CA VAL A 43 -0.78 -7.84 -0.43
C VAL A 43 0.27 -7.15 0.42
N LYS A 44 -0.07 -6.80 1.68
CA LYS A 44 0.87 -6.18 2.63
C LYS A 44 2.09 -7.06 2.88
N LYS A 45 1.90 -8.38 3.00
CA LYS A 45 2.99 -9.35 3.18
C LYS A 45 3.89 -9.43 1.95
N ALA A 46 3.33 -9.53 0.75
CA ALA A 46 4.09 -9.55 -0.50
C ALA A 46 4.85 -8.24 -0.71
N PHE A 47 4.21 -7.10 -0.46
CA PHE A 47 4.81 -5.78 -0.54
C PHE A 47 6.01 -5.65 0.41
N ARG A 48 5.87 -6.09 1.67
CA ARG A 48 6.97 -6.12 2.65
C ARG A 48 8.17 -6.92 2.17
N LYS A 49 7.93 -8.09 1.56
CA LYS A 49 9.00 -8.93 1.00
C LYS A 49 9.73 -8.24 -0.15
N LEU A 50 9.02 -7.51 -1.00
CA LEU A 50 9.61 -6.83 -2.16
C LEU A 50 10.53 -5.67 -1.78
N HIS A 51 10.18 -4.88 -0.76
CA HIS A 51 10.98 -3.71 -0.38
C HIS A 51 12.02 -3.98 0.71
N GLY A 52 12.02 -5.18 1.32
CA GLY A 52 13.07 -5.59 2.26
C GLY A 52 13.25 -4.65 3.46
N GLY A 53 12.18 -4.01 3.93
CA GLY A 53 12.22 -3.05 5.04
C GLY A 53 12.61 -1.62 4.68
N LYS A 54 12.87 -1.30 3.39
CA LYS A 54 13.18 0.08 2.92
C LYS A 54 11.99 1.02 2.77
N VAL A 55 10.80 0.55 3.13
CA VAL A 55 9.57 1.32 3.05
C VAL A 55 8.88 1.17 4.39
N ALA A 56 8.55 2.30 5.01
CA ALA A 56 7.78 2.37 6.24
C ALA A 56 6.36 2.85 5.94
N TRP A 57 5.41 2.45 6.79
CA TRP A 57 4.04 2.95 6.74
C TRP A 57 3.89 4.06 7.78
N ASP A 58 3.43 5.24 7.35
CA ASP A 58 3.06 6.34 8.23
C ASP A 58 1.56 6.30 8.49
N ARG A 59 1.19 6.11 9.76
CA ARG A 59 -0.22 5.98 10.16
C ARG A 59 -0.96 7.32 10.17
N ASP A 60 -0.26 8.42 10.45
CA ASP A 60 -0.87 9.73 10.66
C ASP A 60 -1.05 10.43 9.30
N GLY A 61 -0.12 10.20 8.37
CA GLY A 61 -0.18 10.72 7.00
C GLY A 61 -0.86 9.80 5.98
N PHE A 62 -1.17 8.56 6.36
CA PHE A 62 -1.73 7.54 5.46
C PHE A 62 -0.91 7.35 4.15
N PHE A 63 0.42 7.29 4.25
CA PHE A 63 1.30 6.97 3.12
C PHE A 63 2.44 6.01 3.48
N TRP A 64 2.91 5.28 2.47
CA TRP A 64 4.16 4.55 2.55
C TRP A 64 5.30 5.46 2.10
N GLY A 65 6.36 5.56 2.89
CA GLY A 65 7.55 6.38 2.61
C GLY A 65 8.83 5.55 2.49
N TRP A 66 9.76 5.99 1.66
CA TRP A 66 11.11 5.41 1.55
C TRP A 66 11.96 5.78 2.77
N THR A 67 12.70 4.79 3.32
CA THR A 67 13.58 4.94 4.51
C THR A 67 14.98 4.40 4.27
#